data_AF-A0A2V9Z4W0-F1
#
_entry.id   AF-A0A2V9Z4W0-F1
#
_cell.length_a   1.000
_cell.length_b   1.000
_cell.length_c   1.000
_cell.angle_alpha   90.00
_cell.angle_beta   90.00
_cell.angle_gamma   90.00
#
_symmetry.space_group_name_H-M   'P 1'
#
loop_
_entity.id
_entity.type
_entity.pdbx_description
1 polymer ?
#
loop_
_entity_poly.entity_id
_entity_poly.type
_entity_poly.pdbx_seq_one_letter_code
_entity_poly.pdbx_strand_id
1 'polypeptide(L)'
;MTLRADSSAEQTTVFITAPETFPCYPVGPPRRCSSLKSTEDFYAPILACFHPPVRPLLLFLILKVLTNHLGYEAVGPKHAVILGKADDKITGCTLKNNANDQPVVTVPAQAVGSVKKWRDWSFWTADFDNLAVEGTYYLECATNQGAIRSFPFAIQKHLLGRNTISDVLYYLKDERSSGPMDEADRHLHFDGKKAGTLDAHGGWWDATGDYGKHLSHLSFSTYFNPPQIPLVIYSLFKSRELLDRSGAPEFRRYKDRMLDEAIFGADYLVRVKDPAASF
;
A
#
# COMPACT_ATOMS: atom_id res chain seq x y z
N MET A 1 -24.93 -13.68 2.43
CA MET A 1 -23.80 -13.90 3.36
C MET A 1 -24.33 -14.52 4.64
N THR A 2 -23.58 -15.42 5.28
CA THR A 2 -23.98 -16.11 6.53
C THR A 2 -22.86 -16.02 7.57
N LEU A 3 -23.19 -15.76 8.85
CA LEU A 3 -22.25 -15.49 9.96
C LEU A 3 -22.01 -16.71 10.86
N ARG A 4 -20.82 -17.32 10.81
CA ARG A 4 -20.51 -18.56 11.56
C ARG A 4 -20.36 -18.36 13.06
N ALA A 5 -21.11 -19.14 13.86
CA ALA A 5 -20.94 -19.26 15.31
C ALA A 5 -20.93 -20.74 15.71
N ASP A 6 -19.83 -21.21 16.33
CA ASP A 6 -19.73 -22.55 16.91
C ASP A 6 -19.72 -22.47 18.44
N SER A 7 -20.35 -23.44 19.08
CA SER A 7 -20.62 -23.48 20.52
C SER A 7 -19.58 -24.32 21.25
N SER A 8 -18.45 -23.72 21.59
CA SER A 8 -17.60 -24.14 22.70
C SER A 8 -16.86 -22.92 23.25
N ALA A 9 -16.63 -22.89 24.55
CA ALA A 9 -16.08 -21.73 25.25
C ALA A 9 -14.60 -21.50 24.88
N GLU A 10 -14.34 -20.81 23.77
CA GLU A 10 -13.12 -20.04 23.51
C GLU A 10 -13.31 -19.21 22.22
N GLN A 11 -13.21 -17.88 22.36
CA GLN A 11 -13.13 -16.85 21.31
C GLN A 11 -13.84 -17.13 19.96
N THR A 12 -15.09 -16.66 19.87
CA THR A 12 -15.93 -16.67 18.66
C THR A 12 -15.24 -15.96 17.49
N THR A 13 -15.19 -16.62 16.35
CA THR A 13 -14.62 -16.14 15.09
C THR A 13 -15.71 -16.06 14.04
N VAL A 14 -15.82 -14.90 13.40
CA VAL A 14 -16.77 -14.66 12.31
C VAL A 14 -16.06 -14.89 10.97
N PHE A 15 -16.51 -15.91 10.24
CA PHE A 15 -16.18 -16.07 8.82
C PHE A 15 -17.39 -15.71 7.98
N ILE A 16 -17.18 -14.94 6.93
CA ILE A 16 -18.18 -14.60 5.92
C ILE A 16 -17.71 -15.21 4.60
N THR A 17 -18.48 -16.13 4.03
CA THR A 17 -18.26 -16.63 2.67
C THR A 17 -19.29 -16.04 1.71
N ALA A 18 -18.82 -15.52 0.59
CA ALA A 18 -19.68 -15.08 -0.52
C ALA A 18 -20.03 -16.30 -1.41
N PRO A 19 -21.28 -16.44 -1.88
CA PRO A 19 -21.62 -17.49 -2.82
C PRO A 19 -20.99 -17.23 -4.20
N GLU A 20 -20.37 -18.25 -4.76
CA GLU A 20 -19.94 -18.31 -6.15
C GLU A 20 -21.17 -18.21 -7.07
N THR A 21 -21.40 -17.05 -7.68
CA THR A 21 -21.94 -16.81 -9.03
C THR A 21 -22.54 -15.41 -9.13
N PHE A 22 -21.90 -14.53 -9.90
CA PHE A 22 -22.52 -13.30 -10.39
C PHE A 22 -22.74 -13.43 -11.91
N PRO A 23 -23.93 -13.15 -12.45
CA PRO A 23 -24.13 -13.11 -13.89
C PRO A 23 -23.54 -11.82 -14.48
N CYS A 24 -22.63 -11.97 -15.45
CA CYS A 24 -22.17 -10.87 -16.30
C CYS A 24 -23.33 -10.36 -17.16
N TYR A 25 -23.74 -9.10 -17.00
CA TYR A 25 -24.63 -8.42 -17.95
C TYR A 25 -23.80 -7.80 -19.09
N PRO A 26 -24.05 -8.13 -20.37
CA PRO A 26 -23.42 -7.46 -21.48
C PRO A 26 -24.13 -6.13 -21.80
N VAL A 27 -23.37 -5.04 -21.81
CA VAL A 27 -23.80 -3.74 -22.35
C VAL A 27 -23.36 -3.67 -23.82
N GLY A 28 -24.31 -3.76 -24.75
CA GLY A 28 -24.07 -3.46 -26.17
C GLY A 28 -24.95 -4.24 -27.16
N PRO A 29 -25.42 -3.61 -28.26
CA PRO A 29 -26.32 -4.26 -29.22
C PRO A 29 -25.58 -5.25 -30.14
N PRO A 30 -26.26 -6.30 -30.64
CA PRO A 30 -25.61 -7.38 -31.38
C PRO A 30 -25.24 -6.94 -32.80
N ARG A 31 -23.95 -6.98 -33.14
CA ARG A 31 -23.50 -6.96 -34.54
C ARG A 31 -23.46 -8.40 -35.05
N ARG A 32 -24.17 -8.65 -36.16
CA ARG A 32 -24.12 -9.90 -36.92
C ARG A 32 -22.71 -10.15 -37.43
N CYS A 33 -22.10 -11.28 -37.05
CA CYS A 33 -20.97 -11.87 -37.77
C CYS A 33 -21.52 -12.79 -38.85
N SER A 34 -21.43 -12.37 -40.11
CA SER A 34 -21.58 -13.24 -41.27
C SER A 34 -20.22 -13.80 -41.69
N SER A 35 -20.18 -15.11 -41.84
CA SER A 35 -19.10 -15.95 -42.36
C SER A 35 -18.50 -15.50 -43.69
N LEU A 36 -17.18 -15.67 -43.88
CA LEU A 36 -16.45 -15.89 -45.14
C LEU A 36 -15.01 -16.34 -44.73
N LYS A 37 -14.69 -17.63 -44.67
CA LYS A 37 -14.09 -18.51 -45.70
C LYS A 37 -12.85 -17.92 -46.43
N SER A 38 -11.78 -18.71 -46.36
CA SER A 38 -10.44 -18.62 -46.97
C SER A 38 -10.37 -18.26 -48.45
N THR A 39 -9.26 -17.69 -48.91
CA THR A 39 -8.25 -18.30 -49.82
C THR A 39 -7.15 -17.28 -50.19
N GLU A 40 -6.07 -17.80 -50.77
CA GLU A 40 -4.70 -17.31 -50.89
C GLU A 40 -4.41 -16.27 -52.00
N ASP A 41 -3.15 -15.80 -51.95
CA ASP A 41 -2.26 -15.35 -53.03
C ASP A 41 -2.36 -13.94 -53.61
N PHE A 42 -1.22 -13.22 -53.66
CA PHE A 42 -0.59 -12.70 -54.88
C PHE A 42 0.79 -12.02 -54.60
N TYR A 43 1.87 -12.66 -55.08
CA TYR A 43 3.15 -12.15 -55.66
C TYR A 43 4.12 -11.16 -54.94
N ALA A 44 5.32 -11.72 -54.63
CA ALA A 44 6.75 -11.29 -54.64
C ALA A 44 7.24 -9.91 -55.20
N PRO A 45 8.57 -9.59 -55.21
CA PRO A 45 9.61 -9.53 -54.16
C PRO A 45 10.40 -8.17 -54.17
N ILE A 46 11.56 -8.10 -53.51
CA ILE A 46 12.62 -7.06 -53.52
C ILE A 46 12.55 -6.04 -52.37
N LEU A 47 13.46 -6.15 -51.40
CA LEU A 47 14.38 -5.06 -51.04
C LEU A 47 15.49 -5.59 -50.10
N ALA A 48 16.74 -5.45 -50.55
CA ALA A 48 17.90 -5.55 -49.69
C ALA A 48 17.91 -4.37 -48.72
N CYS A 49 17.82 -4.64 -47.42
CA CYS A 49 18.04 -3.63 -46.38
C CYS A 49 19.27 -4.04 -45.55
N PHE A 50 20.27 -3.15 -45.61
CA PHE A 50 21.40 -3.07 -44.70
C PHE A 50 20.96 -3.34 -43.25
N HIS A 51 21.55 -4.34 -42.60
CA HIS A 51 21.50 -4.43 -41.15
C HIS A 51 22.39 -3.33 -40.55
N PRO A 52 21.84 -2.41 -39.74
CA PRO A 52 22.70 -1.60 -38.89
C PRO A 52 23.35 -2.51 -37.84
N PRO A 53 24.56 -2.19 -37.33
CA PRO A 53 25.13 -2.94 -36.23
C PRO A 53 24.17 -2.87 -35.04
N VAL A 54 23.73 -4.04 -34.57
CA VAL A 54 23.02 -4.21 -33.32
C VAL A 54 23.94 -3.65 -32.22
N ARG A 55 23.63 -2.45 -31.73
CA ARG A 55 24.22 -1.96 -30.48
C ARG A 55 23.90 -3.01 -29.42
N PRO A 56 24.89 -3.53 -28.67
CA PRO A 56 24.60 -4.43 -27.58
C PRO A 56 23.60 -3.75 -26.65
N LEU A 57 22.51 -4.46 -26.39
CA LEU A 57 21.51 -4.13 -25.38
C LEU A 57 22.24 -3.59 -24.16
N LEU A 58 21.95 -2.35 -23.75
CA LEU A 58 22.42 -1.84 -22.45
C LEU A 58 22.03 -2.90 -21.43
N LEU A 59 23.03 -3.56 -20.84
CA LEU A 59 22.86 -4.31 -19.62
C LEU A 59 22.18 -3.32 -18.67
N PHE A 60 20.94 -3.60 -18.27
CA PHE A 60 20.24 -2.75 -17.32
C PHE A 60 21.15 -2.56 -16.10
N LEU A 61 21.67 -1.35 -15.92
CA LEU A 61 22.44 -1.01 -14.72
C LEU A 61 21.55 -1.28 -13.52
N ILE A 62 21.96 -2.22 -12.66
CA ILE A 62 21.29 -2.53 -11.40
C ILE A 62 21.61 -1.45 -10.35
N LEU A 63 22.62 -0.61 -10.60
CA LEU A 63 22.97 0.50 -9.71
C LEU A 63 21.80 1.46 -9.53
N LYS A 64 21.32 1.57 -8.29
CA LYS A 64 20.21 2.43 -7.91
C LYS A 64 20.44 3.04 -6.54
N VAL A 65 20.07 4.31 -6.39
CA VAL A 65 19.98 4.96 -5.08
C VAL A 65 18.52 4.92 -4.63
N LEU A 66 18.25 4.12 -3.60
CA LEU A 66 16.94 3.91 -3.01
C LEU A 66 16.78 4.85 -1.81
N THR A 67 15.68 5.58 -1.81
CA THR A 67 15.33 6.57 -0.78
C THR A 67 13.85 6.42 -0.44
N ASN A 68 13.40 7.01 0.67
CA ASN A 68 11.98 7.18 0.89
C ASN A 68 11.43 8.11 -0.22
N HIS A 69 10.45 7.63 -0.99
CA HIS A 69 9.92 8.37 -2.15
C HIS A 69 9.20 9.67 -1.77
N LEU A 70 8.69 9.79 -0.54
CA LEU A 70 8.17 11.06 -0.02
C LEU A 70 9.30 11.86 0.60
N GLY A 71 10.13 11.18 1.40
CA GLY A 71 11.34 11.74 2.00
C GLY A 71 11.47 11.49 3.50
N TYR A 72 12.06 12.45 4.21
CA TYR A 72 12.44 12.31 5.62
C TYR A 72 11.97 13.49 6.49
N GLU A 73 11.80 13.21 7.79
CA GLU A 73 11.54 14.26 8.78
C GLU A 73 12.73 15.23 8.88
N ALA A 74 12.46 16.53 9.09
CA ALA A 74 13.52 17.53 9.27
C ALA A 74 14.51 17.13 10.36
N VAL A 75 13.99 16.70 11.52
CA VAL A 75 14.81 16.17 12.63
C VAL A 75 14.50 14.69 12.80
N GLY A 76 15.53 13.86 12.63
CA GLY A 76 15.42 12.41 12.73
C GLY A 76 16.35 11.69 11.76
N PRO A 77 16.38 10.34 11.83
CA PRO A 77 17.23 9.51 10.98
C PRO A 77 16.87 9.65 9.49
N LYS A 78 17.89 9.69 8.64
CA LYS A 78 17.78 9.81 7.19
C LYS A 78 18.82 8.90 6.54
N HIS A 79 18.31 7.87 5.89
CA HIS A 79 19.10 6.79 5.36
C HIS A 79 18.72 6.51 3.91
N ALA A 80 19.73 6.42 3.04
CA ALA A 80 19.59 5.90 1.69
C ALA A 80 20.33 4.57 1.55
N VAL A 81 19.79 3.71 0.69
CA VAL A 81 20.39 2.42 0.34
C VAL A 81 20.80 2.47 -1.12
N ILE A 82 22.07 2.19 -1.40
CA ILE A 82 22.56 2.03 -2.76
C ILE A 82 22.58 0.54 -3.07
N LEU A 83 21.82 0.13 -4.08
CA LEU A 83 21.80 -1.23 -4.61
C LEU A 83 22.80 -1.34 -5.76
N GLY A 84 23.63 -2.37 -5.76
CA GLY A 84 24.56 -2.71 -6.85
C GLY A 84 24.98 -4.18 -6.81
N LYS A 85 26.18 -4.48 -7.31
CA LYS A 85 26.85 -5.78 -7.32
C LYS A 85 28.20 -5.71 -6.61
N ALA A 86 28.78 -6.87 -6.27
CA ALA A 86 30.00 -6.95 -5.46
C ALA A 86 31.23 -6.23 -6.05
N ASP A 87 31.28 -6.07 -7.36
CA ASP A 87 32.35 -5.39 -8.10
C ASP A 87 32.14 -3.87 -8.25
N ASP A 88 30.98 -3.35 -7.86
CA ASP A 88 30.71 -1.93 -7.86
C ASP A 88 31.49 -1.21 -6.77
N LYS A 89 31.94 0.01 -7.09
CA LYS A 89 32.67 0.86 -6.16
C LYS A 89 31.92 2.16 -5.99
N ILE A 90 31.29 2.33 -4.83
CA ILE A 90 30.65 3.58 -4.43
C ILE A 90 31.40 4.13 -3.21
N THR A 91 32.02 5.30 -3.37
CA THR A 91 32.87 5.92 -2.33
C THR A 91 32.14 7.01 -1.54
N GLY A 92 31.14 7.64 -2.17
CA GLY A 92 30.38 8.71 -1.55
C GLY A 92 29.23 9.19 -2.41
N CYS A 93 28.30 9.87 -1.75
CA CYS A 93 27.18 10.53 -2.38
C CYS A 93 27.17 12.00 -2.00
N THR A 94 26.68 12.86 -2.88
CA THR A 94 26.42 14.26 -2.61
C THR A 94 24.93 14.49 -2.66
N LEU A 95 24.39 15.04 -1.58
CA LEU A 95 23.03 15.52 -1.56
C LEU A 95 22.99 16.88 -2.26
N LYS A 96 22.10 17.03 -3.24
CA LYS A 96 21.92 18.24 -4.01
C LYS A 96 20.52 18.80 -3.86
N ASN A 97 20.42 20.13 -3.88
CA ASN A 97 19.12 20.79 -3.95
C ASN A 97 18.49 20.53 -5.33
N ASN A 98 17.23 20.09 -5.35
CA ASN A 98 16.56 19.69 -6.57
C ASN A 98 16.27 20.86 -7.53
N ALA A 99 16.13 22.08 -7.03
CA ALA A 99 15.75 23.24 -7.84
C ALA A 99 16.93 23.85 -8.62
N ASN A 100 18.15 23.77 -8.10
CA ASN A 100 19.31 24.49 -8.65
C ASN A 100 20.60 23.66 -8.76
N ASP A 101 20.52 22.34 -8.51
CA ASP A 101 21.64 21.39 -8.55
C ASP A 101 22.78 21.68 -7.57
N GLN A 102 22.62 22.63 -6.65
CA GLN A 102 23.68 23.04 -5.75
C GLN A 102 23.97 21.93 -4.74
N PRO A 103 25.25 21.54 -4.56
CA PRO A 103 25.65 20.58 -3.55
C PRO A 103 25.41 21.16 -2.15
N VAL A 104 24.80 20.35 -1.29
CA VAL A 104 24.43 20.74 0.08
C VAL A 104 25.36 20.06 1.07
N VAL A 105 25.49 18.74 0.97
CA VAL A 105 26.37 17.95 1.84
C VAL A 105 26.87 16.71 1.09
N THR A 106 28.15 16.39 1.28
CA THR A 106 28.71 15.11 0.84
C THR A 106 28.67 14.12 2.00
N VAL A 107 28.19 12.92 1.72
CA VAL A 107 28.04 11.83 2.69
C VAL A 107 28.79 10.60 2.22
N PRO A 108 29.53 9.92 3.12
CA PRO A 108 30.23 8.69 2.77
C PRO A 108 29.22 7.58 2.45
N ALA A 109 29.53 6.78 1.44
CA ALA A 109 28.81 5.55 1.17
C ALA A 109 29.53 4.40 1.87
N GLN A 110 28.86 3.70 2.78
CA GLN A 110 29.42 2.62 3.56
C GLN A 110 28.97 1.29 3.00
N ALA A 111 29.90 0.41 2.62
CA ALA A 111 29.55 -0.93 2.15
C ALA A 111 28.98 -1.76 3.30
N VAL A 112 27.78 -2.31 3.12
CA VAL A 112 27.15 -3.24 4.08
C VAL A 112 27.12 -4.68 3.56
N GLY A 113 27.38 -4.88 2.26
CA GLY A 113 27.52 -6.20 1.66
C GLY A 113 26.20 -6.80 1.19
N SER A 114 26.11 -8.13 1.17
CA SER A 114 24.95 -8.86 0.66
C SER A 114 23.95 -9.22 1.75
N VAL A 115 22.69 -9.40 1.35
CA VAL A 115 21.63 -9.90 2.22
C VAL A 115 21.42 -11.39 1.95
N LYS A 116 21.38 -12.20 3.00
CA LYS A 116 21.26 -13.66 2.90
C LYS A 116 20.01 -14.05 2.11
N LYS A 117 20.17 -14.96 1.14
CA LYS A 117 19.11 -15.46 0.24
C LYS A 117 18.44 -14.39 -0.64
N TRP A 118 19.01 -13.19 -0.73
CA TRP A 118 18.69 -12.28 -1.82
C TRP A 118 19.51 -12.66 -3.05
N ARG A 119 19.31 -11.95 -4.16
CA ARG A 119 20.07 -12.17 -5.40
C ARG A 119 21.55 -11.83 -5.21
N ASP A 120 22.32 -11.77 -6.30
CA ASP A 120 23.72 -11.35 -6.34
C ASP A 120 23.93 -9.84 -6.06
N TRP A 121 23.08 -9.27 -5.22
CA TRP A 121 23.06 -7.86 -4.87
C TRP A 121 24.02 -7.57 -3.72
N SER A 122 24.69 -6.43 -3.82
CA SER A 122 25.46 -5.81 -2.75
C SER A 122 24.88 -4.44 -2.44
N PHE A 123 25.00 -4.04 -1.19
CA PHE A 123 24.40 -2.82 -0.68
C PHE A 123 25.44 -1.91 -0.04
N TRP A 124 25.17 -0.62 -0.17
CA TRP A 124 25.82 0.45 0.58
C TRP A 124 24.76 1.31 1.24
N THR A 125 25.17 2.02 2.27
CA THR A 125 24.33 2.96 3.00
C THR A 125 24.93 4.35 2.98
N ALA A 126 24.08 5.36 2.96
CA ALA A 126 24.48 6.75 3.08
C ALA A 126 23.55 7.46 4.08
N ASP A 127 24.13 7.90 5.19
CA ASP A 127 23.42 8.56 6.29
C ASP A 127 23.61 10.07 6.21
N PHE A 128 22.51 10.82 6.30
CA PHE A 128 22.48 12.28 6.21
C PHE A 128 21.61 12.91 7.31
N ASP A 129 21.55 12.26 8.47
CA ASP A 129 20.76 12.62 9.66
C ASP A 129 20.88 14.10 10.04
N ASN A 130 22.09 14.66 9.93
CA ASN A 130 22.42 16.02 10.35
C ASN A 130 21.78 17.12 9.48
N LEU A 131 21.26 16.79 8.29
CA LEU A 131 20.57 17.78 7.47
C LEU A 131 19.16 18.03 8.01
N ALA A 132 18.92 19.22 8.55
CA ALA A 132 17.62 19.59 9.10
C ALA A 132 16.88 20.66 8.28
N VAL A 133 17.51 21.20 7.23
CA VAL A 133 16.91 22.25 6.41
C VAL A 133 15.81 21.66 5.56
N GLU A 134 14.61 22.22 5.64
CA GLU A 134 13.50 21.79 4.80
C GLU A 134 13.74 22.14 3.33
N GLY A 135 13.33 21.25 2.43
CA GLY A 135 13.49 21.43 0.99
C GLY A 135 13.31 20.13 0.21
N THR A 136 13.45 20.21 -1.10
CA THR A 136 13.47 19.04 -1.99
C THR A 136 14.90 18.78 -2.44
N TYR A 137 15.35 17.55 -2.28
CA TYR A 137 16.72 17.12 -2.52
C TYR A 137 16.74 15.83 -3.33
N TYR A 138 17.90 15.50 -3.87
CA TYR A 138 18.20 14.17 -4.38
C TYR A 138 19.66 13.82 -4.06
N LEU A 139 19.99 12.52 -4.04
CA LEU A 139 21.36 12.03 -3.87
C LEU A 139 21.99 11.73 -5.22
N GLU A 140 23.22 12.19 -5.43
CA GLU A 140 24.10 11.81 -6.54
C GLU A 140 25.29 11.03 -6.01
N CYS A 141 25.42 9.75 -6.37
CA CYS A 141 26.51 8.89 -5.91
C CYS A 141 27.52 8.66 -7.03
N ALA A 142 28.81 8.84 -6.72
CA ALA A 142 29.89 8.57 -7.64
C ALA A 142 30.20 7.07 -7.66
N THR A 143 30.33 6.50 -8.85
CA THR A 143 30.59 5.07 -9.04
C THR A 143 31.65 4.84 -10.11
N ASN A 144 32.22 3.63 -10.17
CA ASN A 144 33.11 3.20 -11.24
C ASN A 144 32.43 3.11 -12.63
N GLN A 145 31.10 3.20 -12.68
CA GLN A 145 30.30 3.14 -13.92
C GLN A 145 29.70 4.50 -14.31
N GLY A 146 30.03 5.57 -13.57
CA GLY A 146 29.44 6.90 -13.72
C GLY A 146 28.58 7.32 -12.53
N ALA A 147 28.13 8.58 -12.50
CA ALA A 147 27.27 9.05 -11.42
C ALA A 147 25.85 8.48 -11.58
N ILE A 148 25.25 8.05 -10.46
CA ILE A 148 23.85 7.64 -10.40
C ILE A 148 23.08 8.55 -9.44
N ARG A 149 21.77 8.69 -9.65
CA ARG A 149 20.92 9.60 -8.87
C ARG A 149 19.71 8.88 -8.27
N SER A 150 19.28 9.32 -7.10
CA SER A 150 17.96 8.96 -6.55
C SER A 150 16.84 9.73 -7.26
N PHE A 151 15.60 9.29 -7.06
CA PHE A 151 14.47 10.21 -7.25
C PHE A 151 14.54 11.37 -6.24
N PRO A 152 13.96 12.54 -6.57
CA PRO A 152 13.83 13.62 -5.60
C PRO A 152 12.94 13.22 -4.42
N PHE A 153 13.27 13.73 -3.24
CA PHE A 153 12.53 13.53 -2.00
C PHE A 153 12.55 14.79 -1.14
N ALA A 154 11.59 14.92 -0.21
CA ALA A 154 11.52 16.07 0.68
C ALA A 154 12.27 15.83 2.00
N ILE A 155 12.83 16.90 2.57
CA ILE A 155 13.08 17.00 4.00
C ILE A 155 12.06 18.00 4.52
N GLN A 156 11.19 17.56 5.43
CA GLN A 156 10.07 18.37 5.90
C GLN A 156 9.68 17.96 7.31
N LYS A 157 9.34 18.94 8.15
CA LYS A 157 8.74 18.69 9.46
C LYS A 157 7.33 18.13 9.28
N HIS A 158 7.07 17.04 10.00
CA HIS A 158 5.83 16.28 9.96
C HIS A 158 5.49 15.76 8.55
N LEU A 159 6.50 15.36 7.79
CA LEU A 159 6.42 14.98 6.39
C LEU A 159 5.27 13.98 6.14
N LEU A 160 5.28 12.82 6.80
CA LEU A 160 4.27 11.80 6.54
C LEU A 160 2.88 12.31 6.94
N GLY A 161 2.78 12.94 8.13
CA GLY A 161 1.51 13.47 8.61
C GLY A 161 0.88 14.49 7.66
N ARG A 162 1.68 15.40 7.10
CA ARG A 162 1.23 16.47 6.20
C ARG A 162 0.84 15.95 4.82
N ASN A 163 1.51 14.90 4.33
CA ASN A 163 1.37 14.44 2.95
C ASN A 163 0.52 13.16 2.80
N THR A 164 0.17 12.44 3.88
CA THR A 164 -0.53 11.15 3.73
C THR A 164 -1.78 10.96 4.59
N ILE A 165 -1.93 11.64 5.73
CA ILE A 165 -3.08 11.40 6.63
C ILE A 165 -4.41 11.65 5.92
N SER A 166 -4.51 12.71 5.10
CA SER A 166 -5.73 13.00 4.37
C SER A 166 -6.15 11.87 3.44
N ASP A 167 -5.19 11.26 2.76
CA ASP A 167 -5.41 10.22 1.76
C ASP A 167 -5.72 8.88 2.42
N VAL A 168 -5.06 8.56 3.54
CA VAL A 168 -5.40 7.38 4.35
C VAL A 168 -6.82 7.48 4.90
N LEU A 169 -7.23 8.64 5.41
CA LEU A 169 -8.61 8.85 5.88
C LEU A 169 -9.62 8.81 4.72
N TYR A 170 -9.23 9.25 3.52
CA TYR A 170 -10.06 9.15 2.34
C TYR A 170 -10.22 7.68 1.92
N TYR A 171 -9.13 6.92 1.89
CA TYR A 171 -9.12 5.49 1.61
C TYR A 171 -10.06 4.72 2.54
N LEU A 172 -9.95 4.93 3.86
CA LEU A 172 -10.88 4.30 4.81
C LEU A 172 -12.34 4.66 4.52
N LYS A 173 -12.61 5.92 4.18
CA LYS A 173 -13.97 6.35 3.84
C LYS A 173 -14.49 5.73 2.54
N ASP A 174 -13.61 5.49 1.57
CA ASP A 174 -13.92 4.85 0.29
C ASP A 174 -14.21 3.36 0.46
N GLU A 175 -13.51 2.69 1.38
CA GLU A 175 -13.69 1.27 1.71
C GLU A 175 -14.87 1.00 2.66
N ARG A 176 -15.71 1.99 2.95
CA ARG A 176 -16.90 1.78 3.79
C ARG A 176 -17.85 0.79 3.10
N SER A 177 -18.38 -0.12 3.91
CA SER A 177 -19.52 -0.96 3.54
C SER A 177 -20.65 -0.07 3.03
N SER A 178 -21.07 -0.30 1.79
CA SER A 178 -22.07 0.54 1.13
C SER A 178 -22.88 -0.20 0.07
N GLY A 179 -23.91 0.46 -0.44
CA GLY A 179 -24.72 -0.04 -1.55
C GLY A 179 -25.50 -1.33 -1.23
N PRO A 180 -25.75 -2.18 -2.24
CA PRO A 180 -26.55 -3.39 -2.06
C PRO A 180 -25.96 -4.40 -1.07
N MET A 181 -24.64 -4.42 -0.89
CA MET A 181 -23.99 -5.32 0.07
C MET A 181 -24.25 -4.87 1.51
N ASP A 182 -24.11 -3.57 1.80
CA ASP A 182 -24.45 -3.04 3.13
C ASP A 182 -25.94 -3.17 3.47
N GLU A 183 -26.81 -3.06 2.46
CA GLU A 183 -28.25 -3.30 2.64
C GLU A 183 -28.54 -4.77 2.94
N ALA A 184 -27.85 -5.71 2.30
CA ALA A 184 -27.93 -7.13 2.64
C ALA A 184 -27.43 -7.38 4.07
N ASP A 185 -26.44 -6.61 4.53
CA ASP A 185 -25.86 -6.75 5.87
C ASP A 185 -26.83 -6.37 7.00
N ARG A 186 -27.94 -5.70 6.70
CA ARG A 186 -29.00 -5.40 7.68
C ARG A 186 -29.78 -6.62 8.18
N HIS A 187 -29.72 -7.72 7.44
CA HIS A 187 -30.49 -8.94 7.71
C HIS A 187 -29.63 -10.20 7.56
N LEU A 188 -28.40 -10.18 8.08
CA LEU A 188 -27.49 -11.33 7.96
C LEU A 188 -27.93 -12.49 8.81
N HIS A 189 -28.09 -13.65 8.19
CA HIS A 189 -28.33 -14.89 8.90
C HIS A 189 -27.06 -15.39 9.59
N PHE A 190 -27.23 -15.98 10.77
CA PHE A 190 -26.15 -16.79 11.35
C PHE A 190 -25.98 -18.08 10.52
N ASP A 191 -24.74 -18.46 10.26
CA ASP A 191 -24.37 -19.79 9.79
C ASP A 191 -24.45 -20.78 10.97
N GLY A 192 -24.76 -22.04 10.65
CA GLY A 192 -24.99 -23.09 11.62
C GLY A 192 -26.41 -23.11 12.21
N LYS A 193 -26.52 -23.40 13.51
CA LYS A 193 -27.80 -23.71 14.18
C LYS A 193 -28.48 -22.51 14.83
N LYS A 194 -27.80 -21.36 14.91
CA LYS A 194 -28.36 -20.17 15.55
C LYS A 194 -29.42 -19.56 14.64
N ALA A 195 -30.64 -19.46 15.13
CA ALA A 195 -31.74 -18.86 14.39
C ALA A 195 -31.71 -17.32 14.47
N GLY A 196 -32.37 -16.67 13.50
CA GLY A 196 -32.52 -15.22 13.45
C GLY A 196 -31.57 -14.53 12.48
N THR A 197 -31.55 -13.21 12.56
CA THR A 197 -30.67 -12.34 11.78
C THR A 197 -29.97 -11.35 12.69
N LEU A 198 -28.82 -10.85 12.23
CA LEU A 198 -28.09 -9.75 12.81
C LEU A 198 -28.12 -8.58 11.82
N ASP A 199 -28.38 -7.38 12.33
CA ASP A 199 -28.07 -6.17 11.57
C ASP A 199 -26.58 -5.87 11.77
N ALA A 200 -25.76 -6.10 10.74
CA ALA A 200 -24.33 -5.82 10.74
C ALA A 200 -23.93 -4.75 9.72
N HIS A 201 -24.82 -3.84 9.31
CA HIS A 201 -24.45 -2.78 8.37
C HIS A 201 -23.37 -1.83 8.93
N GLY A 202 -22.67 -1.12 8.04
CA GLY A 202 -21.49 -0.30 8.34
C GLY A 202 -20.19 -1.11 8.38
N GLY A 203 -19.13 -0.51 8.93
CA GLY A 203 -17.78 -1.09 8.89
C GLY A 203 -17.13 -0.94 7.52
N TRP A 204 -15.96 -1.56 7.32
CA TRP A 204 -15.18 -1.48 6.10
C TRP A 204 -15.02 -2.84 5.44
N TRP A 205 -14.89 -2.84 4.11
CA TRP A 205 -14.43 -3.98 3.35
C TRP A 205 -12.99 -4.33 3.74
N ASP A 206 -12.68 -5.62 3.81
CA ASP A 206 -11.39 -6.08 4.35
C ASP A 206 -10.24 -5.90 3.37
N ALA A 207 -10.51 -6.06 2.07
CA ALA A 207 -9.52 -5.90 1.03
C ALA A 207 -10.15 -5.46 -0.29
N THR A 208 -9.31 -4.97 -1.21
CA THR A 208 -9.72 -4.52 -2.56
C THR A 208 -10.38 -5.61 -3.42
N GLY A 209 -10.23 -6.89 -3.04
CA GLY A 209 -10.91 -8.03 -3.67
C GLY A 209 -11.76 -8.86 -2.71
N ASP A 210 -11.95 -8.39 -1.47
CA ASP A 210 -12.73 -9.09 -0.44
C ASP A 210 -13.66 -8.11 0.28
N TYR A 211 -14.96 -8.22 -0.03
CA TYR A 211 -16.02 -7.44 0.60
C TYR A 211 -16.53 -8.07 1.92
N GLY A 212 -15.79 -9.04 2.48
CA GLY A 212 -15.99 -9.49 3.85
C GLY A 212 -15.67 -8.39 4.87
N LYS A 213 -16.23 -8.55 6.07
CA LYS A 213 -16.01 -7.65 7.22
C LYS A 213 -15.62 -8.49 8.42
N HIS A 214 -14.44 -8.21 8.96
CA HIS A 214 -13.82 -9.11 9.93
C HIS A 214 -13.40 -8.39 11.21
N LEU A 215 -13.63 -9.06 12.34
CA LEU A 215 -12.95 -8.74 13.60
C LEU A 215 -11.57 -9.39 13.64
N SER A 216 -11.51 -10.65 13.17
CA SER A 216 -10.32 -11.45 12.93
C SER A 216 -10.67 -12.63 11.99
N HIS A 217 -9.68 -13.36 11.51
CA HIS A 217 -9.82 -14.65 10.83
C HIS A 217 -8.59 -15.55 11.11
N LEU A 218 -8.46 -16.69 10.44
CA LEU A 218 -7.40 -17.70 10.67
C LEU A 218 -7.40 -18.35 12.06
N SER A 219 -8.49 -18.27 12.81
CA SER A 219 -8.56 -18.80 14.18
C SER A 219 -8.32 -20.30 14.29
N PHE A 220 -8.54 -21.06 13.22
CA PHE A 220 -8.17 -22.48 13.16
C PHE A 220 -6.67 -22.72 13.38
N SER A 221 -5.84 -21.71 13.18
CA SER A 221 -4.38 -21.78 13.34
C SER A 221 -3.87 -21.41 14.73
N THR A 222 -4.75 -20.87 15.60
CA THR A 222 -4.46 -20.43 16.98
C THR A 222 -3.49 -19.24 17.14
N TYR A 223 -2.48 -19.10 16.27
CA TYR A 223 -1.39 -18.14 16.45
C TYR A 223 -1.36 -17.01 15.41
N PHE A 224 -2.21 -17.06 14.38
CA PHE A 224 -2.14 -16.12 13.25
C PHE A 224 -3.38 -15.24 13.12
N ASN A 225 -4.16 -15.09 14.18
CA ASN A 225 -5.31 -14.20 14.23
C ASN A 225 -4.91 -12.73 14.04
N PRO A 226 -5.22 -12.10 12.89
CA PRO A 226 -4.96 -10.68 12.71
C PRO A 226 -6.12 -9.89 13.34
N PRO A 227 -5.87 -8.85 14.15
CA PRO A 227 -6.93 -7.92 14.52
C PRO A 227 -7.23 -7.00 13.33
N GLN A 228 -8.50 -6.95 12.91
CA GLN A 228 -8.94 -6.26 11.68
C GLN A 228 -9.72 -4.98 12.01
N ILE A 229 -11.04 -4.91 11.80
CA ILE A 229 -11.85 -3.70 12.04
C ILE A 229 -11.61 -3.08 13.45
N PRO A 230 -11.55 -3.86 14.55
CA PRO A 230 -11.24 -3.31 15.87
C PRO A 230 -9.90 -2.56 15.96
N LEU A 231 -8.87 -3.04 15.24
CA LEU A 231 -7.57 -2.39 15.23
C LEU A 231 -7.63 -1.04 14.49
N VAL A 232 -8.39 -0.96 13.39
CA VAL A 232 -8.59 0.31 12.66
C VAL A 232 -9.23 1.34 13.58
N ILE A 233 -10.30 0.97 14.29
CA ILE A 233 -11.02 1.85 15.22
C ILE A 233 -10.10 2.34 16.35
N TYR A 234 -9.40 1.41 17.01
CA TYR A 234 -8.44 1.75 18.06
C TYR A 234 -7.35 2.68 17.53
N SER A 235 -6.80 2.39 16.36
CA SER A 235 -5.72 3.17 15.75
C SER A 235 -6.16 4.59 15.40
N LEU A 236 -7.40 4.79 14.92
CA LEU A 236 -7.96 6.11 14.66
C LEU A 236 -8.16 6.92 15.95
N PHE A 237 -8.78 6.33 16.99
CA PHE A 237 -8.91 7.01 18.28
C PHE A 237 -7.55 7.34 18.89
N LYS A 238 -6.60 6.40 18.86
CA LYS A 238 -5.27 6.61 19.44
C LYS A 238 -4.48 7.65 18.67
N SER A 239 -4.55 7.64 17.34
CA SER A 239 -3.88 8.63 16.50
C SER A 239 -4.44 10.02 16.78
N ARG A 240 -5.76 10.15 16.95
CA ARG A 240 -6.40 11.43 17.28
C ARG A 240 -5.92 11.95 18.64
N GLU A 241 -5.85 11.09 19.65
CA GLU A 241 -5.31 11.42 20.98
C GLU A 241 -3.85 11.92 20.90
N LEU A 242 -3.01 11.26 20.10
CA LEU A 242 -1.61 11.67 19.90
C LEU A 242 -1.48 13.00 19.14
N LEU A 243 -2.33 13.23 18.13
CA LEU A 243 -2.39 14.50 17.41
C LEU A 243 -2.94 15.65 18.27
N ASP A 244 -3.85 15.37 19.20
CA ASP A 244 -4.31 16.34 20.20
C ASP A 244 -3.14 16.74 21.11
N ARG A 245 -2.35 15.77 21.59
CA ARG A 245 -1.19 16.01 22.46
C ARG A 245 -0.04 16.75 21.78
N SER A 246 0.16 16.55 20.48
CA SER A 246 1.26 17.21 19.76
C SER A 246 1.05 18.72 19.63
N GLY A 247 -0.19 19.20 19.70
CA GLY A 247 -0.54 20.61 19.57
C GLY A 247 -0.29 21.19 18.17
N ALA A 248 0.01 20.36 17.16
CA ALA A 248 0.35 20.78 15.81
C ALA A 248 -0.89 21.33 15.06
N PRO A 249 -0.96 22.65 14.79
CA PRO A 249 -2.16 23.27 14.22
C PRO A 249 -2.51 22.78 12.81
N GLU A 250 -1.52 22.34 12.02
CA GLU A 250 -1.67 21.80 10.67
C GLU A 250 -2.55 20.54 10.62
N PHE A 251 -2.72 19.84 11.75
CA PHE A 251 -3.51 18.62 11.82
C PHE A 251 -4.93 18.82 12.32
N ARG A 252 -5.33 20.06 12.64
CA ARG A 252 -6.65 20.36 13.22
C ARG A 252 -7.79 19.72 12.44
N ARG A 253 -7.80 19.87 11.11
CA ARG A 253 -8.87 19.34 10.24
C ARG A 253 -8.90 17.81 10.16
N TYR A 254 -7.76 17.15 10.33
CA TYR A 254 -7.69 15.69 10.24
C TYR A 254 -8.26 15.01 11.48
N LYS A 255 -8.21 15.67 12.65
CA LYS A 255 -8.75 15.12 13.91
C LYS A 255 -10.25 14.89 13.88
N ASP A 256 -11.00 15.80 13.24
CA ASP A 256 -12.45 15.68 13.12
C ASP A 256 -12.82 14.57 12.11
N ARG A 257 -12.11 14.51 10.98
CA ARG A 257 -12.28 13.43 9.98
C ARG A 257 -11.93 12.05 10.55
N MET A 258 -10.87 11.98 11.37
CA MET A 258 -10.45 10.76 12.05
C MET A 258 -11.45 10.32 13.10
N LEU A 259 -12.09 11.27 13.80
CA LEU A 259 -13.17 10.97 14.74
C LEU A 259 -14.42 10.44 14.03
N ASP A 260 -14.83 11.07 12.93
CA ASP A 260 -15.95 10.61 12.09
C ASP A 260 -15.72 9.15 11.64
N GLU A 261 -14.54 8.86 11.12
CA GLU A 261 -14.19 7.51 10.67
C GLU A 261 -14.11 6.50 11.84
N ALA A 262 -13.56 6.92 12.99
CA ALA A 262 -13.49 6.06 14.18
C ALA A 262 -14.87 5.69 14.71
N ILE A 263 -15.79 6.67 14.77
CA ILE A 263 -17.17 6.46 15.24
C ILE A 263 -17.94 5.59 14.26
N PHE A 264 -17.76 5.78 12.95
CA PHE A 264 -18.40 4.93 11.94
C PHE A 264 -18.06 3.45 12.14
N GLY A 265 -16.80 3.12 12.43
CA GLY A 265 -16.42 1.75 12.79
C GLY A 265 -16.89 1.31 14.17
N ALA A 266 -16.88 2.21 15.16
CA ALA A 266 -17.36 1.89 16.51
C ALA A 266 -18.85 1.52 16.51
N ASP A 267 -19.67 2.21 15.70
CA ASP A 267 -21.08 1.88 15.50
C ASP A 267 -21.26 0.46 14.94
N TYR A 268 -20.38 0.03 14.03
CA TYR A 268 -20.37 -1.34 13.55
C TYR A 268 -20.09 -2.34 14.68
N LEU A 269 -19.13 -2.07 15.58
CA LEU A 269 -18.87 -2.96 16.73
C LEU A 269 -20.08 -3.08 17.67
N VAL A 270 -20.83 -1.99 17.86
CA VAL A 270 -22.08 -2.02 18.65
C VAL A 270 -23.12 -2.91 17.97
N ARG A 271 -23.24 -2.82 16.64
CA ARG A 271 -24.19 -3.63 15.86
C ARG A 271 -23.85 -5.12 15.87
N VAL A 272 -22.58 -5.49 15.72
CA VAL A 272 -22.19 -6.91 15.66
C VAL A 272 -22.05 -7.57 17.02
N LYS A 273 -22.10 -6.80 18.12
CA LYS A 273 -22.15 -7.37 19.46
C LYS A 273 -23.47 -8.12 19.65
N ASP A 274 -23.40 -9.42 19.89
CA ASP A 274 -24.55 -10.18 20.35
C ASP A 274 -24.89 -9.77 21.80
N PRO A 275 -26.08 -9.21 22.09
CA PRO A 275 -26.43 -8.78 23.44
C PRO A 275 -26.34 -9.88 24.51
N ALA A 276 -26.49 -11.16 24.11
CA ALA A 276 -26.46 -12.31 25.01
C ALA A 276 -25.15 -13.10 24.98
N ALA A 277 -24.21 -12.78 24.08
CA ALA A 277 -23.00 -13.59 23.87
C ALA A 277 -21.74 -12.74 23.67
N SER A 278 -20.87 -13.11 22.74
CA SER A 278 -19.63 -12.44 22.33
C SER A 278 -19.91 -11.43 21.20
N PHE A 279 -18.87 -11.06 20.45
CA PHE A 279 -18.98 -10.39 19.16
C PHE A 279 -18.97 -11.43 18.04
#